data_AF-A0A929HIE8-F1
#
_entry.id   AF-A0A929HIE8-F1
#
_cell.length_a   1.000
_cell.length_b   1.000
_cell.length_c   1.000
_cell.angle_alpha   90.00
_cell.angle_beta   90.00
_cell.angle_gamma   90.00
#
_symmetry.space_group_name_H-M   'P 1'
#
loop_
_entity.id
_entity.type
_entity.pdbx_description
1 polymer ?
#
loop_
_entity_poly.entity_id
_entity_poly.type
_entity_poly.pdbx_seq_one_letter_code
_entity_poly.pdbx_strand_id
1 'polypeptide(L)'
;MSETVLVEKDFKLKFGLKLCLLTIAGMLALTLFIFFATSKNLGGTYRSAIYHIYDLKVNIFSLMFASFYSVFILAVVTVAIGVIALFFSHKMAGPAVRLKRAFDTIGKRDLTHDASLRGGDQFVAVADEINSMVRSVSHTVRSAGEALSDIEEAESRLVVLLDAEAGGKSSEGIRERLADLGKSIDNLKRVGSSVTLKE
;
A
#
# COMPACT_ATOMS: atom_id res chain seq x y z
N MET A 1 12.58 13.57 -11.93
CA MET A 1 11.23 13.47 -12.56
C MET A 1 11.04 12.21 -13.42
N SER A 2 11.98 11.26 -13.42
CA SER A 2 12.00 10.06 -14.29
C SER A 2 11.49 8.78 -13.62
N GLU A 3 11.66 8.60 -12.31
CA GLU A 3 11.31 7.32 -11.64
C GLU A 3 9.81 7.02 -11.59
N THR A 4 8.96 8.05 -11.53
CA THR A 4 7.51 7.82 -11.48
C THR A 4 6.91 7.44 -12.83
N VAL A 5 7.58 7.82 -13.93
CA VAL A 5 7.21 7.37 -15.28
C VAL A 5 7.57 5.90 -15.46
N LEU A 6 8.66 5.44 -14.85
CA LEU A 6 9.11 4.03 -14.89
C LEU A 6 8.18 3.10 -14.11
N VAL A 7 7.77 3.47 -12.90
CA VAL A 7 6.82 2.65 -12.11
C VAL A 7 5.46 2.54 -12.79
N GLU A 8 4.96 3.63 -13.39
CA GLU A 8 3.73 3.56 -14.19
C GLU A 8 3.87 2.66 -15.41
N LYS A 9 5.01 2.70 -16.12
CA LYS A 9 5.23 1.87 -17.33
C LYS A 9 5.37 0.40 -16.99
N ASP A 10 6.13 0.05 -15.96
CA ASP A 10 6.31 -1.34 -15.55
C ASP A 10 5.02 -1.95 -15.02
N PHE A 11 4.22 -1.17 -14.28
CA PHE A 11 2.92 -1.61 -13.82
C PHE A 11 1.93 -1.78 -14.99
N LYS A 12 1.86 -0.80 -15.92
CA LYS A 12 1.04 -0.89 -17.14
C LYS A 12 1.44 -2.08 -18.01
N LEU A 13 2.74 -2.34 -18.17
CA LEU A 13 3.26 -3.43 -19.00
C LEU A 13 3.03 -4.80 -18.35
N LYS A 14 3.36 -4.97 -17.06
CA LYS A 14 3.16 -6.25 -16.36
C LYS A 14 1.68 -6.57 -16.18
N PHE A 15 0.84 -5.58 -15.90
CA PHE A 15 -0.60 -5.77 -15.76
C PHE A 15 -1.26 -6.04 -17.11
N GLY A 16 -0.96 -5.23 -18.13
CA GLY A 16 -1.48 -5.41 -19.48
C GLY A 16 -1.08 -6.75 -20.09
N LEU A 17 0.18 -7.18 -19.90
CA LEU A 17 0.65 -8.49 -20.36
C LEU A 17 -0.05 -9.64 -19.62
N LYS A 18 -0.19 -9.56 -18.29
CA LYS A 18 -0.91 -10.58 -17.50
C LYS A 18 -2.38 -10.68 -17.90
N LEU A 19 -3.03 -9.56 -18.17
CA LEU A 19 -4.42 -9.57 -18.62
C LEU A 19 -4.54 -10.13 -20.04
N CYS A 20 -3.65 -9.75 -20.95
CA CYS A 20 -3.63 -10.30 -22.30
C CYS A 20 -3.44 -11.83 -22.25
N LEU A 21 -2.48 -12.32 -21.45
CA LEU A 21 -2.30 -13.75 -21.20
C LEU A 21 -3.53 -14.40 -20.57
N LEU A 22 -4.21 -13.74 -19.63
CA LEU A 22 -5.45 -14.24 -19.02
C LEU A 22 -6.56 -14.36 -20.07
N THR A 23 -6.71 -13.39 -20.97
CA THR A 23 -7.72 -13.45 -22.04
C THR A 23 -7.42 -14.55 -23.05
N ILE A 24 -6.15 -14.75 -23.41
CA ILE A 24 -5.70 -15.84 -24.27
C ILE A 24 -5.92 -17.20 -23.59
N ALA A 25 -5.57 -17.31 -22.31
CA ALA A 25 -5.79 -18.52 -21.52
C ALA A 25 -7.28 -18.84 -21.37
N GLY A 26 -8.12 -17.82 -21.14
CA GLY A 26 -9.58 -17.97 -21.11
C GLY A 26 -10.15 -18.47 -22.43
N MET A 27 -9.69 -17.92 -23.56
CA MET A 27 -10.07 -18.41 -24.90
C MET A 27 -9.63 -19.86 -25.14
N LEU A 28 -8.40 -20.22 -24.75
CA LEU A 28 -7.90 -21.60 -24.87
C LEU A 28 -8.69 -22.57 -23.98
N ALA A 29 -8.93 -22.20 -22.72
CA ALA A 29 -9.70 -23.01 -21.77
C ALA A 29 -11.13 -23.23 -22.27
N LEU A 30 -11.76 -22.19 -22.82
CA LEU A 30 -13.09 -22.29 -23.44
C LEU A 30 -13.09 -23.22 -24.64
N THR A 31 -12.09 -23.09 -25.51
CA THR A 31 -11.92 -23.94 -26.70
C THR A 31 -11.73 -25.41 -26.30
N LEU A 32 -10.89 -25.68 -25.28
CA LEU A 32 -10.67 -27.02 -24.75
C LEU A 32 -11.90 -27.58 -24.03
N PHE A 33 -12.64 -26.76 -23.29
CA PHE A 33 -13.88 -27.17 -22.62
C PHE A 33 -14.94 -27.58 -23.64
N ILE A 34 -15.13 -26.79 -24.71
CA ILE A 34 -16.04 -27.14 -25.81
C ILE A 34 -15.56 -28.41 -26.50
N PHE A 35 -14.26 -28.53 -26.79
CA PHE A 35 -13.69 -29.72 -27.39
C PHE A 35 -13.98 -30.96 -26.53
N PHE A 36 -13.74 -30.92 -25.22
CA PHE A 36 -13.99 -32.04 -24.32
C PHE A 36 -15.49 -32.35 -24.16
N ALA A 37 -16.33 -31.33 -24.04
CA ALA A 37 -17.78 -31.47 -23.94
C ALA A 37 -18.40 -32.07 -25.22
N THR A 38 -17.84 -31.74 -26.38
CA THR A 38 -18.27 -32.22 -27.70
C THR A 38 -17.62 -33.56 -28.06
N SER A 39 -16.45 -33.87 -27.52
CA SER A 39 -15.71 -35.12 -27.73
C SER A 39 -16.32 -36.28 -26.93
N LYS A 40 -17.64 -36.46 -26.99
CA LYS A 40 -18.27 -37.70 -26.58
C LYS A 40 -18.11 -38.73 -27.69
N ASN A 41 -17.44 -39.83 -27.37
CA ASN A 41 -17.26 -40.98 -28.26
C ASN A 41 -18.61 -41.43 -28.85
N LEU A 42 -18.71 -41.45 -30.18
CA LEU A 42 -19.79 -42.16 -30.87
C LEU A 42 -19.66 -43.63 -30.45
N GLY A 43 -20.61 -44.11 -29.64
CA GLY A 43 -20.58 -45.46 -29.07
C GLY A 43 -20.23 -46.52 -30.12
N GLY A 44 -19.40 -47.49 -29.76
CA GLY A 44 -18.81 -48.50 -30.66
C GLY A 44 -19.80 -49.49 -31.29
N THR A 45 -21.08 -49.14 -31.42
CA THR A 45 -22.12 -49.98 -32.02
C THR A 45 -23.04 -49.12 -32.88
N TYR A 46 -23.25 -49.56 -34.13
CA TYR A 46 -24.03 -48.88 -35.17
C TYR A 46 -25.43 -48.40 -34.72
N ARG A 47 -26.06 -49.13 -33.79
CA ARG A 47 -27.38 -48.83 -33.22
C ARG A 47 -27.37 -47.62 -32.28
N SER A 48 -26.35 -47.47 -31.43
CA SER A 48 -26.18 -46.33 -30.53
C SER A 48 -25.84 -45.06 -31.31
N ALA A 49 -25.05 -45.18 -32.38
CA ALA A 49 -24.73 -44.07 -33.28
C ALA A 49 -25.99 -43.51 -33.97
N ILE A 50 -26.91 -44.37 -34.45
CA ILE A 50 -28.15 -43.92 -35.11
C ILE A 50 -29.09 -43.20 -34.14
N TYR A 51 -29.28 -43.70 -32.91
CA TYR A 51 -30.11 -43.03 -31.91
C TYR A 51 -29.52 -41.67 -31.51
N HIS A 52 -28.20 -41.60 -31.30
CA HIS A 52 -27.54 -40.33 -31.03
C HIS A 52 -27.61 -39.35 -32.20
N ILE A 53 -27.53 -39.81 -33.46
CA ILE A 53 -27.67 -38.97 -34.65
C ILE A 53 -29.11 -38.43 -34.78
N TYR A 54 -30.13 -39.26 -34.51
CA TYR A 54 -31.54 -38.85 -34.64
C TYR A 54 -31.95 -37.87 -33.54
N ASP A 55 -31.53 -38.12 -32.30
CA ASP A 55 -31.78 -37.25 -31.15
C ASP A 55 -30.98 -35.94 -31.24
N LEU A 56 -29.73 -36.00 -31.74
CA LEU A 56 -29.01 -34.79 -32.16
C LEU A 56 -29.78 -34.05 -33.25
N LYS A 57 -30.26 -34.70 -34.31
CA LYS A 57 -30.90 -34.00 -35.44
C LYS A 57 -32.15 -33.22 -35.01
N VAL A 58 -32.94 -33.76 -34.08
CA VAL A 58 -34.18 -33.11 -33.60
C VAL A 58 -33.88 -32.00 -32.60
N ASN A 59 -32.89 -32.19 -31.73
CA ASN A 59 -32.58 -31.24 -30.65
C ASN A 59 -31.29 -30.43 -30.87
N ILE A 60 -30.68 -30.52 -32.06
CA ILE A 60 -29.40 -29.86 -32.40
C ILE A 60 -29.51 -28.37 -32.19
N PHE A 61 -30.62 -27.76 -32.60
CA PHE A 61 -30.82 -26.33 -32.43
C PHE A 61 -30.88 -25.94 -30.95
N SER A 62 -31.58 -26.73 -30.12
CA SER A 62 -31.71 -26.48 -28.68
C SER A 62 -30.39 -26.70 -27.94
N LEU A 63 -29.68 -27.80 -28.22
CA LEU A 63 -28.37 -28.08 -27.62
C LEU A 63 -27.28 -27.10 -28.09
N MET A 64 -27.27 -26.75 -29.38
CA MET A 64 -26.35 -25.73 -29.91
C MET A 64 -26.63 -24.40 -29.25
N PHE A 65 -27.90 -23.98 -29.15
CA PHE A 65 -28.25 -22.70 -28.53
C PHE A 65 -27.90 -22.68 -27.05
N ALA A 66 -28.16 -23.75 -26.29
CA ALA A 66 -27.79 -23.85 -24.88
C ALA A 66 -26.27 -23.85 -24.66
N SER A 67 -25.49 -24.56 -25.49
CA SER A 67 -24.02 -24.55 -25.43
C SER A 67 -23.44 -23.21 -25.85
N PHE A 68 -23.90 -22.61 -26.95
CA PHE A 68 -23.44 -21.30 -27.38
C PHE A 68 -23.80 -20.22 -26.36
N TYR A 69 -25.00 -20.26 -25.79
CA TYR A 69 -25.45 -19.29 -24.80
C TYR A 69 -24.64 -19.35 -23.50
N SER A 70 -24.35 -20.56 -22.99
CA SER A 70 -23.53 -20.73 -21.78
C SER A 70 -22.07 -20.32 -21.98
N VAL A 71 -21.47 -20.71 -23.11
CA VAL A 71 -20.12 -20.29 -23.54
C VAL A 71 -20.05 -18.77 -23.71
N PHE A 72 -21.06 -18.18 -24.34
CA PHE A 72 -21.14 -16.74 -24.58
C PHE A 72 -21.24 -15.97 -23.26
N ILE A 73 -22.11 -16.38 -22.34
CA ILE A 73 -22.23 -15.75 -21.02
C ILE A 73 -20.90 -15.83 -20.26
N LEU A 74 -20.25 -17.00 -20.25
CA LEU A 74 -18.98 -17.18 -19.55
C LEU A 74 -17.89 -16.28 -20.14
N ALA A 75 -17.82 -16.17 -21.46
CA ALA A 75 -16.88 -15.29 -22.15
C ALA A 75 -17.15 -13.81 -21.81
N VAL A 76 -18.41 -13.38 -21.87
CA VAL A 76 -18.82 -12.00 -21.53
C VAL A 76 -18.48 -11.67 -20.08
N VAL A 77 -18.81 -12.56 -19.13
CA VAL A 77 -18.50 -12.37 -17.71
C VAL A 77 -16.99 -12.28 -17.50
N THR A 78 -16.21 -13.15 -18.15
CA THR A 78 -14.73 -13.15 -18.06
C THR A 78 -14.14 -11.85 -18.59
N VAL A 79 -14.61 -11.37 -19.74
CA VAL A 79 -14.18 -10.09 -20.32
C VAL A 79 -14.59 -8.92 -19.42
N ALA A 80 -15.82 -8.91 -18.90
CA ALA A 80 -16.30 -7.87 -18.00
C ALA A 80 -15.46 -7.80 -16.72
N ILE A 81 -15.15 -8.93 -16.09
CA ILE A 81 -14.25 -8.99 -14.92
C ILE A 81 -12.86 -8.48 -15.28
N GLY A 82 -12.31 -8.87 -16.43
CA GLY A 82 -11.00 -8.40 -16.90
C GLY A 82 -10.95 -6.88 -17.12
N VAL A 83 -12.01 -6.31 -17.71
CA VAL A 83 -12.14 -4.86 -17.91
C VAL A 83 -12.26 -4.14 -16.56
N ILE A 84 -13.09 -4.62 -15.64
CA ILE A 84 -13.20 -4.05 -14.29
C ILE A 84 -11.85 -4.08 -13.57
N ALA A 85 -11.13 -5.20 -13.64
CA ALA A 85 -9.81 -5.35 -13.04
C ALA A 85 -8.79 -4.37 -13.63
N LEU A 86 -8.80 -4.15 -14.95
CA LEU A 86 -8.00 -3.12 -15.62
C LEU A 86 -8.30 -1.72 -15.11
N PHE A 87 -9.58 -1.36 -15.07
CA PHE A 87 -10.00 -0.04 -14.61
C PHE A 87 -9.58 0.21 -13.16
N PHE A 88 -9.76 -0.79 -12.29
CA PHE A 88 -9.31 -0.70 -10.90
C PHE A 88 -7.79 -0.54 -10.79
N SER A 89 -7.04 -1.35 -11.54
CA SER A 89 -5.58 -1.29 -11.58
C SER A 89 -5.07 0.10 -11.96
N HIS A 90 -5.65 0.71 -13.01
CA HIS A 90 -5.32 2.06 -13.43
C HIS A 90 -5.67 3.13 -12.39
N LYS A 91 -6.84 3.02 -11.74
CA LYS A 91 -7.29 3.99 -10.74
C LYS A 91 -6.45 3.94 -9.46
N MET A 92 -5.90 2.78 -9.09
CA MET A 92 -5.09 2.61 -7.88
C MET A 92 -3.63 3.02 -8.06
N ALA A 93 -3.07 2.91 -9.27
CA ALA A 93 -1.64 3.17 -9.51
C ALA A 93 -1.22 4.61 -9.17
N GLY A 94 -2.01 5.62 -9.56
CA GLY A 94 -1.69 7.03 -9.30
C GLY A 94 -1.60 7.35 -7.80
N PRO A 95 -2.67 7.08 -7.01
CA PRO A 95 -2.65 7.24 -5.56
C PRO A 95 -1.53 6.47 -4.86
N ALA A 96 -1.23 5.23 -5.29
CA ALA A 96 -0.15 4.43 -4.72
C ALA A 96 1.24 5.06 -4.95
N VAL A 97 1.49 5.63 -6.13
CA VAL A 97 2.75 6.35 -6.41
C VAL A 97 2.87 7.62 -5.55
N ARG A 98 1.77 8.33 -5.31
CA ARG A 98 1.76 9.50 -4.41
C ARG A 98 2.08 9.10 -2.98
N LEU A 99 1.50 7.98 -2.51
CA LEU A 99 1.81 7.42 -1.20
C LEU A 99 3.29 7.04 -1.06
N LYS A 100 3.85 6.38 -2.08
CA LYS A 100 5.29 6.05 -2.12
C LYS A 100 6.16 7.30 -1.99
N ARG A 101 5.81 8.38 -2.71
CA ARG A 101 6.55 9.66 -2.61
C ARG A 101 6.44 10.27 -1.21
N ALA A 102 5.25 10.23 -0.59
CA ALA A 102 5.08 10.69 0.78
C ALA A 102 6.00 9.90 1.74
N PHE A 103 6.05 8.58 1.63
CA PHE A 103 6.97 7.75 2.42
C PHE A 103 8.45 8.08 2.16
N ASP A 104 8.84 8.33 0.91
CA ASP A 104 10.21 8.73 0.58
C ASP A 104 10.60 10.09 1.19
N THR A 105 9.68 11.05 1.19
CA THR A 105 9.87 12.36 1.85
C THR A 105 10.00 12.19 3.37
N ILE A 106 9.10 11.42 4.00
CA ILE A 106 9.14 11.13 5.44
C ILE A 106 10.44 10.38 5.80
N GLY A 107 10.88 9.43 4.96
CA GLY A 107 12.14 8.70 5.12
C GLY A 107 13.38 9.58 5.05
N LYS A 108 13.30 10.71 4.34
CA LYS A 108 14.35 11.75 4.30
C LYS A 108 14.32 12.70 5.50
N ARG A 109 13.49 12.40 6.52
CA ARG A 109 13.29 13.20 7.74
C ARG A 109 12.59 14.54 7.50
N ASP A 110 11.96 14.72 6.34
CA ASP A 110 11.10 15.87 6.10
C ASP A 110 9.68 15.55 6.59
N LEU A 111 9.39 16.02 7.80
CA LEU A 111 8.09 15.85 8.48
C LEU A 111 7.14 17.03 8.25
N THR A 112 7.50 17.97 7.37
CA THR A 112 6.65 19.13 7.06
C THR A 112 5.61 18.85 5.99
N HIS A 113 5.72 17.70 5.32
CA HIS A 113 4.90 17.36 4.16
C HIS A 113 3.64 16.58 4.54
N ASP A 114 2.50 16.98 3.98
CA ASP A 114 1.22 16.31 4.13
C ASP A 114 1.00 15.33 2.96
N ALA A 115 0.69 14.07 3.29
CA ALA A 115 0.37 13.02 2.34
C ALA A 115 -1.06 13.14 1.76
N SER A 116 -1.48 14.32 1.32
CA SER A 116 -2.88 14.51 0.88
C SER A 116 -3.26 13.68 -0.35
N LEU A 117 -4.38 12.95 -0.31
CA LEU A 117 -4.96 12.25 -1.46
C LEU A 117 -6.25 12.92 -1.93
N ARG A 118 -6.65 12.73 -3.20
CA ARG A 118 -7.92 13.30 -3.67
C ARG A 118 -9.06 12.52 -3.03
N GLY A 119 -10.16 13.18 -2.65
CA GLY A 119 -11.26 12.58 -1.88
C GLY A 119 -12.00 11.39 -2.52
N GLY A 120 -11.69 11.06 -3.79
CA GLY A 120 -12.20 9.86 -4.48
C GLY A 120 -11.16 8.74 -4.66
N ASP A 121 -9.97 8.88 -4.07
CA ASP A 121 -8.90 7.89 -4.13
C ASP A 121 -9.10 6.79 -3.08
N GLN A 122 -8.76 5.55 -3.42
CA GLN A 122 -9.01 4.39 -2.56
C GLN A 122 -8.14 4.33 -1.28
N PHE A 123 -7.12 5.18 -1.18
CA PHE A 123 -6.15 5.15 -0.06
C PHE A 123 -6.23 6.37 0.86
N VAL A 124 -7.29 7.19 0.78
CA VAL A 124 -7.44 8.40 1.61
C VAL A 124 -7.28 8.07 3.11
N ALA A 125 -7.93 7.02 3.59
CA ALA A 125 -7.79 6.59 4.99
C ALA A 125 -6.34 6.24 5.38
N VAL A 126 -5.57 5.66 4.44
CA VAL A 126 -4.15 5.34 4.68
C VAL A 126 -3.30 6.61 4.72
N ALA A 127 -3.59 7.59 3.85
CA ALA A 127 -2.96 8.90 3.87
C ALA A 127 -3.22 9.64 5.19
N ASP A 128 -4.46 9.60 5.69
CA ASP A 128 -4.83 10.22 6.97
C ASP A 128 -4.07 9.59 8.14
N GLU A 129 -3.93 8.26 8.15
CA GLU A 129 -3.17 7.54 9.17
C GLU A 129 -1.68 7.89 9.12
N ILE A 130 -1.09 7.99 7.92
CA ILE A 130 0.30 8.44 7.75
C ILE A 130 0.47 9.86 8.26
N ASN A 131 -0.45 10.77 7.94
CA ASN A 131 -0.41 12.14 8.43
C ASN A 131 -0.50 12.20 9.96
N SER A 132 -1.31 11.33 10.58
CA SER A 132 -1.37 11.19 12.02
C SER A 132 -0.02 10.75 12.61
N MET A 133 0.60 9.74 12.00
CA MET A 133 1.94 9.27 12.37
C MET A 133 2.99 10.38 12.25
N VAL A 134 3.03 11.11 11.14
CA VAL A 134 3.98 12.21 10.91
C VAL A 134 3.82 13.30 11.97
N ARG A 135 2.59 13.67 12.32
CA ARG A 135 2.32 14.64 13.40
C ARG A 135 2.82 14.14 14.74
N SER A 136 2.60 12.87 15.06
CA SER A 136 3.09 12.26 16.31
C SER A 136 4.62 12.29 16.38
N VAL A 137 5.31 11.88 15.31
CA VAL A 137 6.77 11.88 15.25
C VAL A 137 7.33 13.30 15.34
N SER A 138 6.74 14.24 14.59
CA SER A 138 7.12 15.66 14.63
C SER A 138 6.99 16.25 16.04
N HIS A 139 5.89 15.94 16.74
CA HIS A 139 5.68 16.37 18.12
C HIS A 139 6.76 15.81 19.06
N THR A 140 7.09 14.52 18.94
CA THR A 140 8.13 13.87 19.76
C THR A 140 9.50 14.48 19.50
N VAL A 141 9.89 14.68 18.23
CA VAL A 141 11.18 15.29 17.86
C VAL A 141 11.28 16.73 18.38
N ARG A 142 10.21 17.51 18.25
CA ARG A 142 10.16 18.88 18.76
C ARG A 142 10.30 18.93 20.28
N SER A 143 9.58 18.06 20.99
CA SER A 143 9.65 17.96 22.46
C SER A 143 11.06 17.56 22.94
N ALA A 144 11.73 16.67 22.21
CA ALA A 144 13.11 16.31 22.50
C ALA A 144 14.08 17.49 22.25
N GLY A 145 13.89 18.24 21.16
CA GLY A 145 14.67 19.43 20.86
C GLY A 145 14.49 20.55 21.90
N GLU A 146 13.26 20.78 22.36
CA GLU A 146 12.97 21.73 23.44
C GLU A 146 13.69 21.32 24.73
N ALA A 147 13.60 20.05 25.14
CA ALA A 147 14.32 19.54 26.32
C ALA A 147 15.85 19.65 26.21
N LEU A 148 16.42 19.48 25.00
CA LEU A 148 17.85 19.70 24.76
C LEU A 148 18.24 21.17 24.87
N SER A 149 17.43 22.07 24.32
CA SER A 149 17.65 23.52 24.44
C SER A 149 17.62 23.97 25.91
N ASP A 150 16.70 23.43 26.71
CA ASP A 150 16.63 23.70 28.16
C ASP A 150 17.89 23.23 28.89
N ILE A 151 18.45 22.08 28.49
CA ILE A 151 19.72 21.56 29.02
C ILE A 151 20.90 22.46 28.63
N GLU A 152 21.02 22.86 27.37
CA GLU A 152 22.10 23.75 26.89
C GLU A 152 22.05 25.12 27.61
N GLU A 153 20.86 25.66 27.84
CA GLU A 153 20.69 26.91 28.58
C GLU A 153 21.05 26.75 30.07
N ALA A 154 20.64 25.64 30.70
CA ALA A 154 21.02 25.32 32.07
C ALA A 154 22.54 25.16 32.22
N GLU A 155 23.20 24.47 31.29
CA GLU A 155 24.65 24.29 31.25
C GLU A 155 25.37 25.63 31.08
N SER A 156 24.98 26.45 30.10
CA SER A 156 25.60 27.75 29.83
C SER A 156 25.55 28.67 31.05
N ARG A 157 24.42 28.67 31.77
CA ARG A 157 24.26 29.46 33.01
C ARG A 157 25.10 28.92 34.17
N LEU A 158 25.38 27.61 34.19
CA LEU A 158 26.21 26.95 35.19
C LEU A 158 27.69 27.30 34.98
N VAL A 159 28.16 27.32 33.73
CA VAL A 159 29.53 27.72 33.36
C VAL A 159 29.82 29.17 33.79
N VAL A 160 28.90 30.10 33.49
CA VAL A 160 29.06 31.52 33.89
C VAL A 160 29.19 31.68 35.41
N LEU A 161 28.45 30.89 36.20
CA LEU A 161 28.54 30.94 37.66
C LEU A 161 29.81 30.29 38.20
N LEU A 162 30.28 29.20 37.61
CA LEU A 162 31.57 28.59 37.96
C LEU A 162 32.73 29.54 37.68
N ASP A 163 32.68 30.28 36.56
CA ASP A 163 33.68 31.32 36.23
C ASP A 163 33.60 32.51 37.21
N ALA A 164 32.40 32.86 37.70
CA ALA A 164 32.20 33.91 38.70
C ALA A 164 32.55 33.47 40.15
N GLU A 165 32.45 32.18 40.48
CA GLU A 165 32.67 31.61 41.82
C GLU A 165 34.13 31.28 42.15
N ALA A 166 35.07 31.48 41.22
CA ALA A 166 36.51 31.52 41.52
C ALA A 166 36.88 32.56 42.62
N GLY A 167 35.94 33.43 43.02
CA GLY A 167 36.07 34.44 44.10
C GLY A 167 35.45 34.12 45.47
N GLY A 168 34.72 33.01 45.65
CA GLY A 168 34.30 32.51 46.98
C GLY A 168 32.82 32.65 47.36
N LYS A 169 32.24 31.48 47.72
CA LYS A 169 30.96 31.18 48.41
C LYS A 169 29.64 31.56 47.72
N SER A 170 29.05 30.62 46.95
CA SER A 170 27.63 30.25 47.07
C SER A 170 27.28 28.88 46.43
N SER A 171 27.59 27.79 47.13
CA SER A 171 27.23 26.40 46.76
C SER A 171 25.71 26.14 46.66
N GLU A 172 24.87 27.08 47.09
CA GLU A 172 23.41 27.01 47.03
C GLU A 172 22.90 27.17 45.59
N GLY A 173 23.45 28.14 44.84
CA GLY A 173 23.03 28.44 43.47
C GLY A 173 23.43 27.36 42.46
N ILE A 174 24.56 26.70 42.69
CA ILE A 174 24.97 25.52 41.90
C ILE A 174 24.00 24.36 42.14
N ARG A 175 23.57 24.12 43.39
CA ARG A 175 22.65 23.02 43.75
C ARG A 175 21.26 23.18 43.15
N GLU A 176 20.70 24.39 43.18
CA GLU A 176 19.41 24.69 42.56
C GLU A 176 19.43 24.43 41.05
N ARG A 177 20.52 24.82 40.36
CA ARG A 177 20.64 24.63 38.90
C ARG A 177 20.96 23.20 38.49
N LEU A 178 21.73 22.46 39.30
CA LEU A 178 21.88 21.00 39.14
C LEU A 178 20.52 20.29 39.25
N ALA A 179 19.62 20.78 40.11
CA ALA A 179 18.26 20.24 40.20
C ALA A 179 17.43 20.52 38.93
N ASP A 180 17.56 21.71 38.32
CA ASP A 180 16.87 22.04 37.06
C ASP A 180 17.43 21.29 35.84
N LEU A 181 18.75 21.08 35.78
CA LEU A 181 19.37 20.19 34.80
C LEU A 181 18.83 18.75 34.95
N GLY A 182 18.73 18.27 36.20
CA GLY A 182 18.15 16.97 36.51
C GLY A 182 16.70 16.82 36.03
N LYS A 183 15.86 17.85 36.20
CA LYS A 183 14.49 17.86 35.68
C LYS A 183 14.44 17.81 34.15
N SER A 184 15.32 18.54 33.47
CA SER A 184 15.36 18.58 32.00
C SER A 184 15.82 17.24 31.41
N ILE A 185 16.80 16.58 32.05
CA ILE A 185 17.22 15.22 31.73
C ILE A 185 16.08 14.21 31.95
N ASP A 186 15.31 14.35 33.04
CA ASP A 186 14.18 13.46 33.32
C ASP A 186 13.05 13.64 32.28
N ASN A 187 12.80 14.88 31.83
CA ASN A 187 11.90 15.16 30.72
C ASN A 187 12.38 14.49 29.42
N LEU A 188 13.67 14.59 29.09
CA LEU A 188 14.25 13.92 27.92
C LEU A 188 14.11 12.39 28.01
N LYS A 189 14.36 11.82 29.19
CA LYS A 189 14.17 10.39 29.47
C LYS A 189 12.72 9.97 29.29
N ARG A 190 11.77 10.80 29.72
CA ARG A 190 10.33 10.58 29.53
C ARG A 190 9.94 10.61 28.04
N VAL A 191 10.46 11.56 27.27
CA VAL A 191 10.28 11.61 25.80
C VAL A 191 10.88 10.36 25.15
N GLY A 192 12.09 9.95 25.54
CA GLY A 192 12.71 8.72 25.05
C GLY A 192 11.90 7.46 25.39
N SER A 193 11.34 7.37 26.60
CA SER A 193 10.49 6.24 27.02
C SER A 193 9.15 6.13 26.26
N SER A 194 8.70 7.23 25.65
CA SER A 194 7.50 7.24 24.81
C SER A 194 7.73 6.61 23.42
N VAL A 195 8.99 6.40 23.03
CA VAL A 195 9.37 5.80 21.75
C VAL A 195 9.79 4.35 22.00
N THR A 196 8.95 3.40 21.60
CA THR A 196 9.32 1.98 21.62
C THR A 196 10.29 1.69 20.48
N LEU A 197 11.56 1.50 20.81
CA LEU A 197 12.57 1.04 19.86
C LEU A 197 12.53 -0.49 19.81
N LYS A 198 12.57 -1.04 18.59
CA LYS A 198 12.77 -2.47 18.39
C LYS A 198 14.28 -2.72 18.43
N GLU A 199 14.74 -3.53 19.39
CA GLU A 199 16.12 -4.02 19.46
C GLU A 199 16.48 -4.89 18.25
#